data_AF-A0ABD5DFA9-F1
#
_entry.id   AF-A0ABD5DFA9-F1
#
_cell.length_a   1.000
_cell.length_b   1.000
_cell.length_c   1.000
_cell.angle_alpha   90.00
_cell.angle_beta   90.00
_cell.angle_gamma   90.00
#
_symmetry.space_group_name_H-M   'P 1'
#
loop_
_entity.id
_entity.type
_entity.pdbx_description
1 polymer ?
#
loop_
_entity_poly.entity_id
_entity_poly.type
_entity_poly.pdbx_seq_one_letter_code
_entity_poly.pdbx_strand_id
1 'polypeptide(L)'
;MKDNASNTQALSGGEIPGYDSTGRSPYSQAEIFSLFAENNMELTDTTMLTPALRFDHHSIVGNNWSPSLNLSQGLWDDFTLKMGIARAYKAPSLYQTNPNY
;
A
#
# COMPACT_ATOMS: atom_id res chain seq x y z
N MET A 1 -10.81 -13.47 -3.02
CA MET A 1 -10.60 -14.38 -4.15
C MET A 1 -10.68 -15.81 -3.66
N LYS A 2 -11.30 -16.69 -4.45
CA LYS A 2 -11.42 -18.12 -4.15
C LYS A 2 -10.21 -18.82 -4.76
N ASP A 3 -9.25 -19.22 -3.92
CA ASP A 3 -8.12 -20.05 -4.33
C ASP A 3 -8.45 -21.52 -4.00
N ASN A 4 -8.85 -22.24 -5.04
CA ASN A 4 -9.31 -23.62 -4.97
C ASN A 4 -8.18 -24.66 -5.04
N ALA A 5 -6.91 -24.25 -5.18
CA ALA A 5 -5.81 -25.18 -5.36
C ALA A 5 -4.81 -25.11 -4.19
N SER A 6 -4.44 -23.91 -3.73
CA SER A 6 -3.36 -23.78 -2.73
C SER A 6 -3.80 -24.21 -1.32
N ASN A 7 -5.04 -23.93 -0.93
CA ASN A 7 -5.56 -24.23 0.42
C ASN A 7 -6.24 -25.61 0.54
N THR A 8 -6.36 -26.37 -0.56
CA THR A 8 -7.07 -27.68 -0.58
C THR A 8 -6.18 -28.86 -0.97
N GLN A 9 -4.91 -28.62 -1.30
CA GLN A 9 -3.93 -29.68 -1.51
C GLN A 9 -3.60 -30.34 -0.15
N ALA A 10 -3.90 -31.62 -0.01
CA ALA A 10 -3.41 -32.40 1.12
C ALA A 10 -1.89 -32.47 1.05
N LEU A 11 -1.19 -32.09 2.13
CA LEU A 11 0.26 -32.18 2.22
C LEU A 11 0.67 -33.66 2.11
N SER A 12 1.14 -34.09 0.94
CA SER A 12 1.55 -35.49 0.69
C SER A 12 2.80 -35.92 1.47
N GLY A 13 3.38 -35.04 2.30
CA GLY A 13 4.59 -35.24 3.09
C GLY A 13 4.38 -35.41 4.60
N GLY A 14 3.14 -35.48 5.09
CA GLY A 14 2.80 -35.62 6.51
C GLY A 14 2.29 -34.33 7.17
N GLU A 15 1.78 -34.47 8.40
CA GLU A 15 1.23 -33.36 9.19
C GLU A 15 2.35 -32.44 9.71
N ILE A 16 2.25 -31.13 9.44
CA ILE A 16 3.14 -30.14 10.05
C ILE A 16 2.53 -29.74 11.39
N PRO A 17 3.25 -29.89 12.53
CA PRO A 17 2.74 -29.51 13.84
C PRO A 17 2.30 -28.04 13.87
N GLY A 18 1.03 -27.80 14.26
CA GLY A 18 0.44 -26.46 14.32
C GLY A 18 -0.34 -26.03 13.07
N TYR A 19 -0.48 -26.91 12.07
CA TYR A 19 -1.25 -26.62 10.86
C TYR A 19 -2.23 -27.75 10.49
N ASP A 20 -3.52 -27.45 10.39
CA ASP A 20 -4.52 -28.42 9.92
C ASP A 20 -4.25 -28.82 8.46
N SER A 21 -4.14 -30.11 8.17
CA SER A 21 -3.86 -30.66 6.82
C SER A 21 -5.09 -30.72 5.92
N THR A 22 -6.28 -30.45 6.47
CA THR A 22 -7.59 -30.49 5.80
C THR A 22 -8.49 -29.38 6.33
N GLY A 23 -9.46 -28.90 5.55
CA GLY A 23 -10.47 -27.93 6.01
C GLY A 23 -10.07 -26.44 6.02
N ARG A 24 -8.93 -26.06 5.43
CA ARG A 24 -8.53 -24.65 5.30
C ARG A 24 -9.47 -23.91 4.35
N SER A 25 -9.90 -22.71 4.74
CA SER A 25 -10.82 -21.91 3.92
C SER A 25 -10.18 -21.55 2.57
N PRO A 26 -10.83 -21.81 1.41
CA PRO A 26 -10.34 -21.41 0.09
C PRO A 26 -10.57 -19.92 -0.21
N TYR A 27 -11.15 -19.17 0.73
CA TYR A 27 -11.48 -17.76 0.53
C TYR A 27 -10.50 -16.86 1.28
N SER A 28 -9.72 -16.07 0.53
CA SER A 28 -8.91 -14.97 1.07
C SER A 28 -9.43 -13.63 0.53
N GLN A 29 -9.87 -12.72 1.40
CA GLN A 29 -10.39 -11.40 1.03
C GLN A 29 -9.59 -10.32 1.78
N ALA A 30 -9.18 -9.29 1.05
CA ALA A 30 -8.53 -8.11 1.59
C ALA A 30 -9.24 -6.88 1.02
N GLU A 31 -9.53 -5.91 1.88
CA GLU A 31 -10.15 -4.65 1.50
C GLU A 31 -9.22 -3.52 1.93
N ILE A 32 -9.06 -2.52 1.05
CA ILE A 32 -8.27 -1.32 1.33
C ILE A 32 -9.17 -0.12 1.11
N PHE A 33 -9.45 0.61 2.18
CA PHE A 33 -10.11 1.91 2.12
C PHE A 33 -9.04 3.00 2.12
N SER A 34 -9.15 3.96 1.21
CA SER A 34 -8.16 5.02 1.04
C SER A 34 -8.80 6.41 1.07
N LEU A 35 -8.18 7.32 1.81
CA LEU A 35 -8.49 8.75 1.80
C LEU A 35 -7.22 9.53 1.49
N PHE A 36 -7.35 10.60 0.72
CA PHE A 36 -6.22 11.49 0.45
C PHE A 36 -6.68 12.94 0.42
N ALA A 37 -5.78 13.81 0.88
CA ALA A 37 -5.91 15.24 0.73
C ALA A 37 -4.60 15.76 0.13
N GLU A 38 -4.73 16.52 -0.95
CA GLU A 38 -3.62 17.21 -1.60
C GLU A 38 -4.00 18.67 -1.72
N ASN A 39 -3.01 19.55 -1.58
CA ASN A 39 -3.19 20.95 -1.85
C ASN A 39 -2.07 21.41 -2.79
N ASN A 40 -2.41 22.14 -3.85
CA ASN A 40 -1.43 22.76 -4.72
C ASN A 40 -1.46 24.26 -4.47
N MET A 41 -0.49 24.73 -3.69
CA MET A 41 -0.48 26.10 -3.16
C MET A 41 0.59 26.91 -3.87
N GLU A 42 0.19 28.06 -4.39
CA GLU A 42 1.11 29.10 -4.83
C GLU A 42 1.54 29.89 -3.60
N LEU A 43 2.77 29.67 -3.14
CA LEU A 43 3.34 30.41 -1.99
C LEU A 43 3.81 31.80 -2.41
N THR A 44 4.33 31.90 -3.63
CA THR A 44 4.73 33.14 -4.31
C THR A 44 4.55 32.94 -5.81
N ASP A 45 4.61 34.02 -6.60
CA ASP A 45 4.55 33.98 -8.07
C ASP A 45 5.58 33.04 -8.73
N THR A 46 6.63 32.65 -8.00
CA THR A 46 7.68 31.73 -8.49
C THR A 46 7.78 30.43 -7.70
N THR A 47 6.98 30.24 -6.64
CA THR A 47 7.08 29.10 -5.73
C THR A 47 5.76 28.36 -5.60
N MET A 48 5.75 27.10 -6.03
CA MET A 48 4.63 26.17 -5.87
C MET A 48 4.99 25.11 -4.84
N LEU A 49 4.14 24.91 -3.85
CA LEU A 49 4.27 23.85 -2.86
C LEU A 49 3.03 22.96 -2.89
N THR A 50 3.26 21.66 -3.01
CA THR A 50 2.22 20.65 -3.07
C THR A 50 2.36 19.65 -1.92
N PRO A 51 1.84 19.98 -0.71
CA PRO A 51 1.69 18.99 0.35
C PRO A 51 0.54 18.03 0.05
N ALA A 52 0.75 16.74 0.33
CA ALA A 52 -0.31 15.76 0.32
C ALA A 52 -0.15 14.74 1.46
N LEU A 53 -1.27 14.18 1.89
CA LEU A 53 -1.32 13.09 2.84
C LEU A 53 -2.35 12.08 2.38
N ARG A 54 -1.93 10.82 2.28
CA ARG A 54 -2.78 9.68 1.99
C ARG A 54 -2.86 8.77 3.21
N PHE A 55 -4.07 8.34 3.54
CA PHE A 55 -4.37 7.32 4.52
C PHE A 55 -4.91 6.10 3.80
N ASP A 56 -4.37 4.92 4.12
CA ASP A 56 -4.85 3.64 3.62
C ASP A 56 -5.15 2.74 4.82
N HIS A 57 -6.41 2.32 4.99
CA HIS A 57 -6.80 1.29 5.95
C HIS A 57 -6.96 -0.04 5.23
N HIS A 58 -6.09 -0.99 5.52
CA HIS A 58 -6.16 -2.35 5.01
C HIS A 58 -6.77 -3.28 6.07
N SER A 59 -7.78 -4.07 5.70
CA SER A 59 -8.54 -4.94 6.61
C SER A 59 -7.73 -6.05 7.32
N ILE A 60 -6.48 -6.28 6.91
CA ILE A 60 -5.58 -7.34 7.43
C ILE A 60 -4.32 -6.71 8.00
N VAL A 61 -3.70 -5.79 7.26
CA VAL A 61 -2.39 -5.19 7.58
C VAL A 61 -2.51 -3.95 8.47
N GLY A 62 -3.73 -3.41 8.61
CA GLY A 62 -4.01 -2.22 9.42
C GLY A 62 -3.79 -0.91 8.64
N ASN A 63 -3.45 0.14 9.38
CA ASN A 63 -3.39 1.51 8.88
C ASN A 63 -2.02 1.87 8.30
N ASN A 64 -2.02 2.59 7.19
CA ASN A 64 -0.84 3.23 6.59
C ASN A 64 -1.08 4.73 6.38
N TRP A 65 -0.04 5.52 6.66
CA TRP A 65 0.02 6.94 6.35
C TRP A 65 1.17 7.22 5.38
N SER A 66 0.82 7.81 4.25
CA SER A 66 1.71 8.17 3.15
C SER A 66 1.73 9.68 2.95
N PRO A 67 2.61 10.40 3.67
CA PRO A 67 2.85 11.82 3.42
C PRO A 67 3.69 12.02 2.15
N SER A 68 3.43 13.12 1.46
CA SER A 68 4.26 13.63 0.37
C SER A 68 4.33 15.15 0.38
N LEU A 69 5.47 15.67 -0.06
CA LEU A 69 5.68 17.10 -0.24
C LEU A 69 6.49 17.31 -1.52
N ASN A 70 5.94 18.06 -2.47
CA ASN A 70 6.63 18.50 -3.67
C ASN A 70 6.76 20.03 -3.67
N LEU A 71 7.88 20.53 -4.18
CA LEU A 71 8.22 21.94 -4.29
C LEU A 71 8.73 22.22 -5.70
N SER A 72 8.27 23.31 -6.29
CA SER A 72 8.80 23.87 -7.53
C SER A 72 9.12 25.34 -7.31
N GLN A 73 10.37 25.74 -7.57
CA GLN A 73 10.87 27.10 -7.39
C GLN A 73 11.47 27.60 -8.71
N GLY A 74 10.94 28.70 -9.24
CA GLY A 74 11.60 29.47 -10.30
C GLY A 74 12.81 30.21 -9.72
N LEU A 75 13.99 30.04 -10.33
CA LEU A 75 15.23 30.71 -9.91
C LEU A 75 15.57 31.88 -10.83
N TRP A 76 15.42 31.68 -12.14
CA TRP A 76 15.60 32.67 -13.21
C TRP A 76 14.60 32.37 -14.33
N ASP A 77 14.50 33.24 -15.34
CA ASP A 77 13.52 33.14 -16.43
C ASP A 77 13.49 31.78 -17.14
N ASP A 78 14.64 31.09 -17.21
CA ASP A 78 14.78 29.80 -17.88
C ASP A 78 15.06 28.61 -16.93
N PHE A 79 15.11 28.84 -15.61
CA PHE A 79 15.52 27.81 -14.64
C PHE A 79 14.47 27.59 -13.55
N THR A 80 14.04 26.34 -13.42
CA THR A 80 13.15 25.88 -12.35
C THR A 80 13.78 24.72 -11.59
N LEU A 81 13.85 24.85 -10.27
CA LEU A 81 14.25 23.79 -9.36
C LEU A 81 13.01 23.03 -8.88
N LYS A 82 13.02 21.70 -9.03
CA LYS A 82 11.95 20.82 -8.52
C LYS A 82 12.53 19.85 -7.51
N MET A 83 11.89 19.76 -6.35
CA MET A 83 12.27 18.88 -5.26
C MET A 83 11.02 18.15 -4.76
N GLY A 84 11.16 16.88 -4.39
CA GLY A 84 10.04 16.08 -3.90
C GLY A 84 10.49 15.00 -2.94
N ILE A 85 9.73 14.81 -1.87
CA ILE A 85 9.89 13.71 -0.92
C ILE A 85 8.52 13.08 -0.64
N ALA A 86 8.43 11.77 -0.76
CA ALA A 86 7.19 11.03 -0.52
C ALA A 86 7.47 9.65 0.05
N ARG A 87 6.58 9.17 0.93
CA ARG A 87 6.56 7.78 1.38
C ARG A 87 5.53 6.99 0.57
N ALA A 88 6.00 6.19 -0.37
CA ALA A 88 5.15 5.25 -1.10
C ALA A 88 4.70 4.09 -0.20
N TYR A 89 3.49 3.58 -0.42
CA TYR A 89 2.97 2.39 0.24
C TYR A 89 2.63 1.30 -0.76
N LYS A 90 3.02 0.07 -0.43
CA LYS A 90 2.66 -1.14 -1.15
C LYS A 90 2.13 -2.16 -0.15
N ALA A 91 0.86 -2.51 -0.25
CA ALA A 91 0.28 -3.59 0.54
C ALA A 91 0.88 -4.96 0.13
N PRO A 92 1.15 -5.86 1.08
CA PRO A 92 1.56 -7.24 0.78
C PRO A 92 0.45 -8.00 0.05
N SER A 93 0.83 -8.96 -0.80
CA SER A 93 -0.15 -9.71 -1.60
C SER A 93 -0.94 -10.72 -0.74
N LEU A 94 -2.09 -11.16 -1.26
CA LEU A 94 -2.95 -12.16 -0.58
C LEU A 94 -2.23 -13.49 -0.28
N TYR A 95 -1.20 -13.83 -1.06
CA TYR A 95 -0.34 -15.00 -0.81
C TYR A 95 0.58 -14.82 0.40
N GLN A 96 1.02 -13.59 0.69
CA GLN A 96 1.93 -13.27 1.81
C GLN A 96 1.21 -13.03 3.13
N THR A 97 -0.11 -12.80 3.08
CA THR A 97 -0.96 -12.52 4.25
C THR A 97 -1.85 -13.69 4.64
N ASN A 98 -1.85 -14.78 3.86
CA ASN A 98 -2.55 -16.00 4.19
C ASN A 98 -1.62 -16.90 5.03
N PRO A 99 -1.87 -17.08 6.34
CA PRO A 99 -1.09 -18.03 7.12
C PRO A 99 -1.27 -19.48 6.63
N ASN A 100 -2.28 -19.78 5.78
CA ASN A 100 -2.61 -21.12 5.26
C ASN A 100 -1.78 -21.58 4.05
N TYR A 101 -0.87 -20.74 3.58
CA TYR A 101 0.11 -21.10 2.56
C TYR A 101 1.36 -21.77 3.18
#